data_AF-A0A8B8DQU1-F1
#
_entry.id   AF-A0A8B8DQU1-F1
#
_cell.length_a   1.000
_cell.length_b   1.000
_cell.length_c   1.000
_cell.angle_alpha   90.00
_cell.angle_beta   90.00
_cell.angle_gamma   90.00
#
_symmetry.space_group_name_H-M   'P 1'
#
loop_
_entity.id
_entity.type
_entity.pdbx_description
1 polymer ?
#
loop_
_entity_poly.entity_id
_entity_poly.type
_entity_poly.pdbx_seq_one_letter_code
_entity_poly.pdbx_strand_id
1 'polypeptide(L)'
;MMFRRIFRRKKKYFSLRCIQINLRVLGQSLALFVVASVVLVNTYTVSKWHPSNCKEDFGYSQISLEDIQSGVAKPPSHTHHACTLNPNRTCLPHSEVYLLILVKSAVGNFRKRRYIRETWGNDARKQGYSLAFLLGFSQNDNIFVNLESKMHGDIIQYQFKDTYKSNTKKMKMALMWIVQFCRQAKYILIVDDDIEGSKFVRRANHQRSKL
;
A
#
# COMPACT_ATOMS: atom_id res chain seq x y z
N MET A 1 54.96 47.57 -15.73
CA MET A 1 55.36 46.31 -15.06
C MET A 1 54.90 45.16 -15.97
N MET A 2 55.74 44.38 -16.67
CA MET A 2 56.94 43.62 -16.24
C MET A 2 56.51 42.57 -15.19
N PHE A 3 56.59 41.25 -15.39
CA PHE A 3 57.58 40.36 -16.08
C PHE A 3 56.89 39.34 -17.04
N ARG A 4 57.46 38.85 -18.17
CA ARG A 4 58.62 37.92 -18.38
C ARG A 4 58.42 36.55 -17.68
N ARG A 5 58.64 35.36 -18.24
CA ARG A 5 59.49 34.82 -19.35
C ARG A 5 58.92 33.46 -19.85
N ILE A 6 58.86 33.17 -21.17
CA ILE A 6 59.83 32.39 -21.99
C ILE A 6 60.13 30.93 -21.55
N PHE A 7 59.71 29.96 -22.37
CA PHE A 7 60.49 28.79 -22.89
C PHE A 7 59.77 28.32 -24.19
N ARG A 8 60.30 28.32 -25.44
CA ARG A 8 61.45 27.55 -26.03
C ARG A 8 61.35 26.05 -25.70
N ARG A 9 61.52 25.03 -26.56
CA ARG A 9 61.84 24.75 -27.99
C ARG A 9 61.17 23.37 -28.28
N LYS A 10 60.98 22.80 -29.49
CA LYS A 10 61.21 23.11 -30.92
C LYS A 10 60.28 22.15 -31.71
N LYS A 11 59.80 22.47 -32.93
CA LYS A 11 59.32 21.42 -33.87
C LYS A 11 60.53 20.71 -34.48
N LYS A 12 60.48 19.37 -34.56
CA LYS A 12 61.29 18.56 -35.49
C LYS A 12 60.34 17.60 -36.20
N TYR A 13 60.19 17.76 -37.51
CA TYR A 13 59.70 16.67 -38.36
C TYR A 13 60.90 15.77 -38.68
N PHE A 14 60.70 14.46 -38.62
CA PHE A 14 61.53 13.52 -39.35
C PHE A 14 60.59 12.45 -39.93
N SER A 15 60.68 12.27 -41.24
CA SER A 15 59.97 11.22 -41.97
C SER A 15 60.83 9.96 -41.94
N LEU A 16 60.21 8.77 -41.84
CA LEU A 16 60.32 7.73 -42.87
C LEU A 16 59.61 6.42 -42.46
N ARG A 17 58.70 5.99 -43.35
CA ARG A 17 58.34 4.60 -43.70
C ARG A 17 57.76 3.64 -42.65
N CYS A 18 56.51 3.27 -42.92
CA CYS A 18 55.97 1.91 -42.97
C CYS A 18 56.52 0.86 -41.99
N ILE A 19 55.74 0.59 -40.94
CA ILE A 19 55.53 -0.78 -40.48
C ILE A 19 54.02 -1.04 -40.62
N GLN A 20 53.64 -1.99 -41.48
CA GLN A 20 52.26 -2.49 -41.51
C GLN A 20 52.01 -3.32 -40.25
N ILE A 21 51.39 -2.73 -39.23
CA ILE A 21 50.80 -3.48 -38.12
C ILE A 21 49.29 -3.48 -38.31
N ASN A 22 48.73 -4.68 -38.29
CA ASN A 22 47.37 -4.98 -38.70
C ASN A 22 46.34 -4.28 -37.79
N LEU A 23 45.65 -3.25 -38.31
CA LEU A 23 44.70 -2.42 -37.55
C LEU A 23 43.40 -3.15 -37.14
N ARG A 24 43.36 -4.49 -37.24
CA ARG A 24 42.25 -5.35 -36.80
C ARG A 24 42.41 -5.91 -35.38
N VAL A 25 43.63 -5.97 -34.82
CA VAL A 25 43.86 -6.61 -33.51
C VAL A 25 43.67 -5.63 -32.33
N LEU A 26 44.00 -4.35 -32.50
CA LEU A 26 43.70 -3.33 -31.48
C LEU A 26 42.19 -3.02 -31.37
N GLY A 27 41.45 -3.15 -32.47
CA GLY A 27 39.99 -3.02 -32.47
C GLY A 27 39.29 -4.14 -31.71
N GLN A 28 39.78 -5.38 -31.81
CA GLN A 28 39.21 -6.51 -31.07
C GLN A 28 39.50 -6.45 -29.57
N SER A 29 40.67 -5.96 -29.14
CA SER A 29 40.95 -5.82 -27.71
C SER A 29 40.06 -4.76 -27.05
N LEU A 30 39.90 -3.58 -27.67
CA LEU A 30 38.96 -2.56 -27.18
C LEU A 30 37.50 -3.00 -27.29
N ALA A 31 37.10 -3.69 -28.36
CA ALA A 31 35.76 -4.25 -28.47
C ALA A 31 35.50 -5.31 -27.40
N LEU A 32 36.46 -6.19 -27.10
CA LEU A 32 36.35 -7.16 -26.00
C LEU A 32 36.33 -6.48 -24.63
N PHE A 33 37.08 -5.38 -24.40
CA PHE A 33 37.00 -4.63 -23.15
C PHE A 33 35.69 -3.85 -22.99
N VAL A 34 35.14 -3.28 -24.07
CA VAL A 34 33.83 -2.60 -24.06
C VAL A 34 32.69 -3.61 -23.94
N VAL A 35 32.73 -4.73 -24.66
CA VAL A 35 31.75 -5.81 -24.50
C VAL A 35 31.88 -6.46 -23.13
N ALA A 36 33.09 -6.73 -22.61
CA ALA A 36 33.27 -7.26 -21.27
C ALA A 36 32.81 -6.26 -20.19
N SER A 37 33.05 -4.96 -20.33
CA SER A 37 32.53 -3.97 -19.36
C SER A 37 31.01 -3.74 -19.50
N VAL A 38 30.42 -3.81 -20.69
CA VAL A 38 28.96 -3.76 -20.88
C VAL A 38 28.29 -5.07 -20.42
N VAL A 39 28.92 -6.22 -20.58
CA VAL A 39 28.45 -7.53 -20.06
C VAL A 39 28.67 -7.62 -18.56
N LEU A 40 29.78 -7.11 -18.01
CA LEU A 40 29.99 -7.02 -16.56
C LEU A 40 28.99 -6.03 -15.96
N VAL A 41 28.81 -4.84 -16.51
CA VAL A 41 27.78 -3.89 -16.04
C VAL A 41 26.40 -4.53 -16.13
N ASN A 42 26.00 -5.14 -17.26
CA ASN A 42 24.70 -5.82 -17.35
C ASN A 42 24.56 -7.02 -16.39
N THR A 43 25.59 -7.83 -16.19
CA THR A 43 25.51 -8.95 -15.22
C THR A 43 25.52 -8.46 -13.78
N TYR A 44 26.24 -7.39 -13.44
CA TYR A 44 26.18 -6.73 -12.13
C TYR A 44 24.83 -6.01 -11.90
N THR A 45 24.17 -5.47 -12.93
CA THR A 45 22.85 -4.80 -12.80
C THR A 45 21.65 -5.72 -12.98
N VAL A 46 21.81 -6.91 -13.57
CA VAL A 46 20.74 -7.94 -13.67
C VAL A 46 20.79 -8.95 -12.52
N SER A 47 21.95 -9.21 -11.90
CA SER A 47 22.07 -10.17 -10.78
C SER A 47 21.67 -9.62 -9.40
N LYS A 48 21.24 -8.35 -9.29
CA LYS A 48 20.84 -7.74 -8.00
C LYS A 48 19.42 -7.16 -7.92
N TRP A 49 18.56 -7.50 -8.88
CA TRP A 49 17.12 -7.59 -8.61
C TRP A 49 16.82 -8.91 -7.89
N HIS A 50 17.13 -8.97 -6.59
CA HIS A 50 16.31 -9.79 -5.72
C HIS A 50 14.94 -9.12 -5.62
N PRO A 51 13.84 -9.78 -5.99
CA PRO A 51 12.52 -9.35 -5.54
C PRO A 51 12.57 -9.41 -4.01
N SER A 52 12.48 -8.25 -3.36
CA SER A 52 12.39 -8.17 -1.90
C SER A 52 11.31 -9.13 -1.43
N ASN A 53 11.69 -10.16 -0.65
CA ASN A 53 10.87 -11.32 -0.28
C ASN A 53 9.36 -11.06 -0.20
N CYS A 54 8.65 -11.18 -1.33
CA CYS A 54 7.20 -11.14 -1.39
C CYS A 54 6.63 -12.50 -0.99
N LYS A 55 6.93 -12.89 0.25
CA LYS A 55 6.27 -13.97 0.99
C LYS A 55 5.83 -13.48 2.37
N GLU A 56 5.19 -12.32 2.42
CA GLU A 56 4.01 -12.17 3.28
C GLU A 56 2.83 -12.85 2.57
N ASP A 57 2.91 -14.17 2.44
CA ASP A 57 1.71 -14.94 2.16
C ASP A 57 0.91 -14.98 3.46
N PHE A 58 -0.30 -14.42 3.47
CA PHE A 58 -0.99 -13.99 4.69
C PHE A 58 -1.52 -15.15 5.57
N GLY A 59 -0.98 -16.36 5.39
CA GLY A 59 -1.52 -17.64 5.83
C GLY A 59 -2.52 -18.25 4.86
N TYR A 60 -2.65 -17.69 3.64
CA TYR A 60 -3.62 -18.14 2.63
C TYR A 60 -2.99 -19.00 1.52
N SER A 61 -1.66 -19.22 1.56
CA SER A 61 -0.90 -20.08 0.64
C SER A 61 -1.45 -21.49 0.44
N GLN A 62 -2.29 -21.97 1.36
CA GLN A 62 -2.85 -23.33 1.38
C GLN A 62 -4.38 -23.36 1.23
N ILE A 63 -5.03 -22.23 0.99
CA ILE A 63 -6.49 -22.16 0.82
C ILE A 63 -6.83 -22.24 -0.67
N SER A 64 -7.54 -23.30 -1.06
CA SER A 64 -7.98 -23.49 -2.44
C SER A 64 -9.20 -22.63 -2.78
N LEU A 65 -9.49 -22.49 -4.08
CA LEU A 65 -10.73 -21.84 -4.54
C LEU A 65 -11.98 -22.63 -4.10
N GLU A 66 -11.87 -23.95 -3.96
CA GLU A 66 -12.93 -24.83 -3.48
C GLU A 66 -13.21 -24.61 -1.98
N ASP A 67 -12.17 -24.35 -1.16
CA ASP A 67 -12.33 -23.99 0.26
C ASP A 67 -13.00 -22.62 0.46
N ILE A 68 -12.77 -21.68 -0.48
CA ILE A 68 -13.40 -20.36 -0.51
C ILE A 68 -14.87 -20.48 -0.94
N GLN A 69 -15.15 -21.25 -1.99
CA GLN A 69 -16.50 -21.44 -2.54
C GLN A 69 -17.41 -22.25 -1.60
N SER A 70 -16.86 -23.24 -0.90
CA SER A 70 -17.58 -24.03 0.12
C SER A 70 -17.77 -23.30 1.45
N GLY A 71 -17.04 -22.21 1.69
CA GLY A 71 -17.06 -21.47 2.97
C GLY A 71 -16.44 -22.24 4.14
N VAL A 72 -15.74 -23.34 3.87
CA VAL A 72 -15.12 -24.23 4.88
C VAL A 72 -13.78 -23.67 5.39
N ALA A 73 -13.12 -22.81 4.61
CA ALA A 73 -11.88 -22.13 4.97
C ALA A 73 -12.03 -21.32 6.28
N LYS A 74 -11.70 -21.93 7.42
CA LYS A 74 -11.47 -21.18 8.66
C LYS A 74 -10.24 -20.30 8.42
N PRO A 75 -10.33 -18.97 8.63
CA PRO A 75 -9.16 -18.10 8.46
C PRO A 75 -8.05 -18.58 9.40
N PRO A 76 -6.78 -18.59 8.95
CA PRO A 76 -5.66 -19.02 9.77
C PRO A 76 -5.67 -18.29 11.12
N SER A 77 -5.48 -19.04 12.21
CA SER A 77 -5.57 -18.58 13.60
C SER A 77 -4.42 -17.65 13.98
N HIS A 78 -4.40 -16.45 13.40
CA HIS A 78 -3.44 -15.39 13.69
C HIS A 78 -3.82 -14.69 15.00
N THR A 79 -3.39 -15.27 16.12
CA THR A 79 -3.62 -14.81 17.51
C THR A 79 -3.05 -13.43 17.88
N HIS A 80 -2.48 -12.69 16.92
CA HIS A 80 -1.64 -11.51 17.19
C HIS A 80 -2.25 -10.15 16.83
N HIS A 81 -3.51 -10.08 16.39
CA HIS A 81 -4.21 -8.81 16.14
C HIS A 81 -5.53 -8.76 16.91
N ALA A 82 -5.44 -8.62 18.23
CA ALA A 82 -6.60 -8.34 19.07
C ALA A 82 -7.23 -6.98 18.70
N CYS A 83 -8.54 -6.99 18.51
CA CYS A 83 -9.35 -5.77 18.38
C CYS A 83 -9.47 -5.13 19.78
N THR A 84 -9.07 -3.87 19.91
CA THR A 84 -9.08 -3.11 21.19
C THR A 84 -10.36 -2.29 21.36
N LEU A 85 -10.93 -1.80 20.26
CA LEU A 85 -12.24 -1.13 20.24
C LEU A 85 -13.10 -1.79 19.17
N ASN A 86 -14.28 -2.28 19.57
CA ASN A 86 -15.24 -2.92 18.70
C ASN A 86 -16.58 -2.17 18.81
N PRO A 87 -17.18 -1.68 17.71
CA PRO A 87 -18.43 -0.93 17.77
C PRO A 87 -19.60 -1.85 18.15
N ASN A 88 -20.31 -1.52 19.22
CA ASN A 88 -21.38 -2.35 19.77
C ASN A 88 -22.74 -2.20 19.05
N ARG A 89 -22.83 -1.36 18.02
CA ARG A 89 -24.08 -1.03 17.31
C ARG A 89 -24.01 -1.16 15.78
N THR A 90 -22.83 -1.31 15.17
CA THR A 90 -22.69 -1.34 13.70
C THR A 90 -23.23 -2.61 13.05
N CYS A 91 -23.03 -3.77 13.70
CA CYS A 91 -23.50 -5.07 13.23
C CYS A 91 -24.04 -5.87 14.42
N LEU A 92 -25.32 -5.70 14.73
CA LEU A 92 -25.97 -6.41 15.82
C LEU A 92 -26.26 -7.87 15.40
N PRO A 93 -26.25 -8.83 16.34
CA PRO A 93 -26.78 -10.17 16.08
C PRO A 93 -28.22 -10.07 15.56
N HIS A 94 -28.54 -10.85 14.52
CA HIS A 94 -29.87 -10.94 13.90
C HIS A 94 -30.42 -9.65 13.23
N SER A 95 -29.67 -8.55 13.15
CA SER A 95 -30.05 -7.40 12.31
C SER A 95 -29.60 -7.59 10.86
N GLU A 96 -30.48 -7.41 9.87
CA GLU A 96 -30.04 -7.33 8.47
C GLU A 96 -29.13 -6.11 8.26
N VAL A 97 -27.98 -6.32 7.61
CA VAL A 97 -27.09 -5.25 7.16
C VAL A 97 -27.05 -5.29 5.63
N TYR A 98 -27.80 -4.41 4.96
CA TYR A 98 -27.80 -4.39 3.49
C TYR A 98 -26.44 -3.96 2.94
N LEU A 99 -25.90 -2.85 3.43
CA LEU A 99 -24.57 -2.35 3.06
C LEU A 99 -23.78 -1.98 4.32
N LEU A 100 -22.61 -2.59 4.48
CA LEU A 100 -21.59 -2.20 5.44
C LEU A 100 -20.54 -1.31 4.74
N ILE A 101 -20.29 -0.14 5.31
CA ILE A 101 -19.27 0.81 4.87
C ILE A 101 -18.17 0.88 5.93
N LEU A 102 -16.96 0.47 5.56
CA LEU A 102 -15.77 0.57 6.41
C LEU A 102 -14.82 1.64 5.86
N VAL A 103 -14.62 2.70 6.65
CA VAL A 103 -13.72 3.80 6.31
C VAL A 103 -12.37 3.59 6.97
N LYS A 104 -11.34 3.29 6.18
CA LYS A 104 -9.95 3.27 6.64
C LYS A 104 -9.52 4.71 6.97
N SER A 105 -9.19 4.96 8.22
CA SER A 105 -8.79 6.30 8.70
C SER A 105 -7.53 6.22 9.57
N ALA A 106 -6.78 7.31 9.70
CA ALA A 106 -5.63 7.38 10.62
C ALA A 106 -6.08 7.83 12.02
N VAL A 107 -5.42 7.37 13.08
CA VAL A 107 -5.80 7.70 14.48
C VAL A 107 -6.07 9.20 14.69
N GLY A 108 -5.16 10.08 14.24
CA GLY A 108 -5.28 11.54 14.32
C GLY A 108 -6.31 12.21 13.39
N ASN A 109 -6.95 11.49 12.45
CA ASN A 109 -7.86 12.07 11.45
C ASN A 109 -9.29 12.37 11.98
N PHE A 110 -9.41 12.80 13.24
CA PHE A 110 -10.68 13.14 13.91
C PHE A 110 -11.57 14.08 13.07
N ARG A 111 -10.98 15.12 12.46
CA ARG A 111 -11.72 16.09 11.62
C ARG A 111 -12.31 15.46 10.36
N LYS A 112 -11.59 14.53 9.71
CA LYS A 112 -12.09 13.80 8.53
C LYS A 112 -13.23 12.86 8.91
N ARG A 113 -13.08 12.10 10.02
CA ARG A 113 -14.16 11.23 10.51
C ARG A 113 -15.42 12.03 10.85
N ARG A 114 -15.27 13.17 11.53
CA ARG A 114 -16.37 14.12 11.78
C ARG A 114 -17.03 14.58 10.48
N TYR A 115 -16.26 15.11 9.53
CA TYR A 115 -16.79 15.54 8.23
C TYR A 115 -17.57 14.43 7.51
N ILE A 116 -17.08 13.19 7.53
CA ILE A 116 -17.79 12.03 6.96
C ILE A 116 -19.11 11.77 7.69
N ARG A 117 -19.11 11.77 9.04
CA ARG A 117 -20.34 11.60 9.85
C ARG A 117 -21.37 12.70 9.60
N GLU A 118 -20.93 13.94 9.38
CA GLU A 118 -21.78 15.11 9.20
C GLU A 118 -22.29 15.29 7.76
N THR A 119 -21.61 14.68 6.77
CA THR A 119 -21.98 14.74 5.35
C THR A 119 -22.52 13.40 4.84
N TRP A 120 -21.87 12.76 3.87
CA TRP A 120 -22.39 11.58 3.16
C TRP A 120 -22.59 10.36 4.06
N GLY A 121 -21.89 10.27 5.19
CA GLY A 121 -22.09 9.22 6.19
C GLY A 121 -23.42 9.37 6.94
N ASN A 122 -23.95 10.59 7.09
CA ASN A 122 -25.30 10.84 7.60
C ASN A 122 -26.35 10.29 6.62
N ASP A 123 -26.19 10.61 5.34
CA ASP A 123 -27.14 10.19 4.30
C ASP A 123 -27.09 8.67 4.03
N ALA A 124 -25.94 8.03 4.23
CA ALA A 124 -25.81 6.58 4.26
C ALA A 124 -26.58 5.97 5.45
N ARG A 125 -26.45 6.54 6.66
CA ARG A 125 -27.20 6.09 7.85
C ARG A 125 -28.71 6.25 7.71
N LYS A 126 -29.18 7.35 7.11
CA LYS A 126 -30.61 7.55 6.78
C LYS A 126 -31.15 6.51 5.79
N GLN A 127 -30.30 5.95 4.94
CA GLN A 127 -30.64 4.82 4.03
C GLN A 127 -30.55 3.44 4.71
N GLY A 128 -30.29 3.38 6.02
CA GLY A 128 -30.13 2.13 6.76
C GLY A 128 -28.77 1.44 6.55
N TYR A 129 -27.76 2.14 6.02
CA TYR A 129 -26.42 1.57 5.83
C TYR A 129 -25.59 1.67 7.11
N SER A 130 -24.88 0.58 7.44
CA SER A 130 -23.98 0.52 8.58
C SER A 130 -22.65 1.19 8.23
N LEU A 131 -22.18 2.12 9.07
CA LEU A 131 -20.93 2.86 8.86
C LEU A 131 -20.02 2.75 10.08
N ALA A 132 -18.76 2.34 9.87
CA ALA A 132 -17.73 2.35 10.90
C ALA A 132 -16.35 2.79 10.36
N PHE A 133 -15.51 3.29 11.26
CA PHE A 133 -14.14 3.74 10.99
C PHE A 133 -13.14 2.71 11.50
N LEU A 134 -12.21 2.30 10.65
CA LEU A 134 -11.17 1.34 10.98
C LEU A 134 -9.81 2.03 11.18
N LEU A 135 -9.28 1.94 12.40
CA LEU A 135 -8.08 2.62 12.88
C LEU A 135 -6.98 1.63 13.28
N GLY A 136 -5.73 2.08 13.21
CA GLY A 136 -4.64 1.47 13.96
C GLY A 136 -4.53 2.05 15.38
N PHE A 137 -3.37 1.85 16.00
CA PHE A 137 -3.04 2.32 17.34
C PHE A 137 -1.95 3.40 17.29
N SER A 138 -2.09 4.42 18.15
CA SER A 138 -1.12 5.49 18.39
C SER A 138 -1.09 5.77 19.89
N GLN A 139 0.08 5.71 20.54
CA GLN A 139 0.20 5.96 21.98
C GLN A 139 -0.27 7.37 22.37
N ASN A 140 -0.02 8.36 21.51
CA ASN A 140 -0.32 9.77 21.80
C ASN A 140 -1.83 10.08 21.70
N ASP A 141 -2.53 9.43 20.77
CA ASP A 141 -3.91 9.80 20.39
C ASP A 141 -4.97 8.86 21.00
N ASN A 142 -4.58 7.74 21.60
CA ASN A 142 -5.52 6.68 21.97
C ASN A 142 -6.58 7.11 22.99
N ILE A 143 -6.24 8.05 23.88
CA ILE A 143 -7.17 8.61 24.86
C ILE A 143 -8.32 9.32 24.13
N PHE A 144 -7.99 10.14 23.13
CA PHE A 144 -8.98 10.86 22.32
C PHE A 144 -9.80 9.91 21.45
N VAL A 145 -9.21 8.85 20.89
CA VAL A 145 -9.95 7.82 20.14
C VAL A 145 -10.89 7.02 21.05
N ASN A 146 -10.52 6.72 22.29
CA ASN A 146 -11.41 6.06 23.25
C ASN A 146 -12.61 6.97 23.59
N LEU A 147 -12.40 8.28 23.76
CA LEU A 147 -13.48 9.24 23.96
C LEU A 147 -14.39 9.36 22.72
N GLU A 148 -13.81 9.42 21.52
CA GLU A 148 -14.56 9.42 20.25
C GLU A 148 -15.40 8.14 20.09
N SER A 149 -14.82 6.99 20.42
CA SER A 149 -15.48 5.68 20.35
C SER A 149 -16.65 5.57 21.32
N LYS A 150 -16.50 6.07 22.56
CA LYS A 150 -17.61 6.18 23.53
C LYS A 150 -18.72 7.12 23.05
N MET A 151 -18.38 8.20 22.35
CA MET A 151 -19.34 9.20 21.85
C MET A 151 -20.14 8.71 20.64
N HIS A 152 -19.50 8.03 19.70
CA HIS A 152 -20.10 7.68 18.40
C HIS A 152 -20.41 6.20 18.21
N GLY A 153 -19.75 5.30 18.96
CA GLY A 153 -19.98 3.86 18.89
C GLY A 153 -19.63 3.21 17.54
N ASP A 154 -18.81 3.88 16.71
CA ASP A 154 -18.56 3.54 15.31
C ASP A 154 -17.06 3.33 14.98
N ILE A 155 -16.21 3.08 15.98
CA ILE A 155 -14.76 2.86 15.81
C ILE A 155 -14.38 1.40 16.03
N ILE A 156 -13.72 0.84 15.01
CA ILE A 156 -12.98 -0.42 15.05
C ILE A 156 -11.50 -0.08 15.20
N GLN A 157 -10.80 -0.63 16.20
CA GLN A 157 -9.38 -0.37 16.42
C GLN A 157 -8.59 -1.65 16.67
N TYR A 158 -7.48 -1.83 15.95
CA TYR A 158 -6.55 -2.95 16.13
C TYR A 158 -5.18 -2.50 16.63
N GLN A 159 -4.48 -3.38 17.36
CA GLN A 159 -3.15 -3.14 17.91
C GLN A 159 -2.04 -3.27 16.85
N PHE A 160 -1.98 -2.32 15.91
CA PHE A 160 -0.81 -2.12 15.06
C PHE A 160 -0.48 -0.62 14.98
N LYS A 161 0.81 -0.27 14.98
CA LYS A 161 1.24 1.14 14.90
C LYS A 161 0.73 1.76 13.60
N ASP A 162 -0.15 2.75 13.71
CA ASP A 162 -0.75 3.39 12.55
C ASP A 162 0.28 4.27 11.82
N THR A 163 0.46 4.00 10.53
CA THR A 163 1.35 4.77 9.64
C THR A 163 0.73 4.79 8.25
N TYR A 164 1.07 5.77 7.41
CA TYR A 164 0.54 5.87 6.04
C TYR A 164 0.74 4.58 5.21
N LYS A 165 1.86 3.88 5.42
CA LYS A 165 2.17 2.57 4.78
C LYS A 165 1.30 1.40 5.30
N SER A 166 0.40 1.62 6.25
CA SER A 166 -0.41 0.57 6.89
C SER A 166 -1.76 0.30 6.19
N ASN A 167 -2.04 0.90 5.02
CA ASN A 167 -3.31 0.68 4.34
C ASN A 167 -3.58 -0.78 3.95
N THR A 168 -2.55 -1.57 3.63
CA THR A 168 -2.67 -3.03 3.42
C THR A 168 -3.04 -3.76 4.72
N LYS A 169 -2.46 -3.36 5.86
CA LYS A 169 -2.81 -3.90 7.19
C LYS A 169 -4.25 -3.55 7.55
N LYS A 170 -4.68 -2.31 7.30
CA LYS A 170 -6.08 -1.88 7.46
C LYS A 170 -7.04 -2.71 6.62
N MET A 171 -6.68 -3.01 5.36
CA MET A 171 -7.48 -3.90 4.50
C MET A 171 -7.62 -5.30 5.09
N LYS A 172 -6.50 -5.92 5.53
CA LYS A 172 -6.53 -7.23 6.21
C LYS A 172 -7.43 -7.20 7.46
N MET A 173 -7.28 -6.17 8.30
CA MET A 173 -8.08 -6.04 9.54
C MET A 173 -9.56 -5.80 9.25
N ALA A 174 -9.91 -5.04 8.21
CA ALA A 174 -11.30 -4.87 7.77
C ALA A 174 -11.94 -6.21 7.38
N LEU A 175 -11.25 -7.01 6.55
CA LEU A 175 -11.73 -8.33 6.13
C LEU A 175 -11.88 -9.28 7.34
N MET A 176 -10.90 -9.33 8.25
CA MET A 176 -10.99 -10.12 9.48
C MET A 176 -12.17 -9.69 10.36
N TRP A 177 -12.37 -8.38 10.54
CA TRP A 177 -13.48 -7.85 11.33
C TRP A 177 -14.84 -8.22 10.75
N ILE A 178 -15.01 -8.12 9.42
CA ILE A 178 -16.25 -8.50 8.73
C ILE A 178 -16.55 -9.99 8.96
N VAL A 179 -15.58 -10.87 8.71
CA VAL A 179 -15.74 -12.33 8.85
C VAL A 179 -16.03 -12.73 10.31
N GLN A 180 -15.55 -11.96 11.29
CA GLN A 180 -15.76 -12.26 12.71
C GLN A 180 -17.04 -11.64 13.29
N PHE A 181 -17.40 -10.41 12.92
CA PHE A 181 -18.42 -9.60 13.60
C PHE A 181 -19.58 -9.14 12.70
N CYS A 182 -19.48 -9.27 11.37
CA CYS A 182 -20.50 -8.77 10.44
C CYS A 182 -20.75 -9.68 9.24
N ARG A 183 -20.84 -11.00 9.48
CA ARG A 183 -21.07 -12.03 8.44
C ARG A 183 -22.41 -11.88 7.71
N GLN A 184 -23.36 -11.16 8.31
CA GLN A 184 -24.71 -10.89 7.80
C GLN A 184 -24.79 -9.69 6.85
N ALA A 185 -23.67 -9.03 6.52
CA ALA A 185 -23.64 -7.95 5.53
C ALA A 185 -23.85 -8.49 4.12
N LYS A 186 -24.92 -8.04 3.43
CA LYS A 186 -25.21 -8.44 2.03
C LYS A 186 -24.19 -7.82 1.06
N TYR A 187 -23.80 -6.57 1.29
CA TYR A 187 -22.77 -5.87 0.53
C TYR A 187 -21.77 -5.16 1.44
N ILE A 188 -20.52 -5.04 0.97
CA ILE A 188 -19.40 -4.46 1.70
C ILE A 188 -18.73 -3.40 0.81
N LEU A 189 -18.53 -2.20 1.37
CA LEU A 189 -17.80 -1.11 0.73
C LEU A 189 -16.67 -0.66 1.66
N ILE A 190 -15.42 -0.87 1.24
CA ILE A 190 -14.24 -0.41 1.96
C ILE A 190 -13.66 0.80 1.22
N VAL A 191 -13.50 1.92 1.93
CA VAL A 191 -13.01 3.21 1.38
C VAL A 191 -11.95 3.84 2.28
N ASP A 192 -11.26 4.86 1.79
CA ASP A 192 -10.33 5.69 2.56
C ASP A 192 -11.00 7.00 3.03
N ASP A 193 -10.45 7.64 4.06
CA ASP A 193 -11.02 8.85 4.68
C ASP A 193 -10.82 10.16 3.89
N ASP A 194 -10.30 10.08 2.68
CA ASP A 194 -10.18 11.18 1.70
C ASP A 194 -11.26 11.16 0.61
N ILE A 195 -12.23 10.22 0.68
CA ILE A 195 -13.35 10.19 -0.27
C ILE A 195 -14.33 11.37 -0.06
N GLU A 196 -14.41 12.24 -1.06
CA GLU A 196 -15.43 13.30 -1.14
C GLU A 196 -16.85 12.72 -1.28
N GLY A 197 -17.85 13.39 -0.70
CA GLY A 197 -19.24 12.93 -0.74
C GLY A 197 -19.82 12.79 -2.16
N SER A 198 -19.44 13.67 -3.08
CA SER A 198 -19.79 13.59 -4.50
C SER A 198 -19.26 12.31 -5.17
N LYS A 199 -18.04 11.87 -4.80
CA LYS A 199 -17.41 10.63 -5.26
C LYS A 199 -18.05 9.40 -4.60
N PHE A 200 -18.50 9.51 -3.35
CA PHE A 200 -19.25 8.45 -2.66
C PHE A 200 -20.61 8.20 -3.34
N VAL A 201 -21.45 9.22 -3.53
CA VAL A 201 -22.79 9.07 -4.13
C VAL A 201 -22.72 8.42 -5.52
N ARG A 202 -21.76 8.85 -6.37
CA ARG A 202 -21.54 8.22 -7.69
C ARG A 202 -21.16 6.74 -7.58
N ARG A 203 -20.31 6.35 -6.63
CA ARG A 203 -19.92 4.95 -6.43
C ARG A 203 -21.07 4.10 -5.88
N ALA A 204 -21.82 4.62 -4.90
CA ALA A 204 -22.97 3.93 -4.32
C ALA A 204 -24.06 3.66 -5.38
N ASN A 205 -24.42 4.68 -6.17
CA ASN A 205 -25.42 4.55 -7.23
C ASN A 205 -24.95 3.59 -8.35
N HIS A 206 -23.65 3.63 -8.73
CA HIS A 206 -23.10 2.73 -9.74
C HIS A 206 -23.05 1.24 -9.30
N GLN A 207 -22.85 0.98 -8.01
CA GLN A 207 -22.97 -0.38 -7.47
C GLN A 207 -24.43 -0.82 -7.43
N ARG A 208 -25.35 0.06 -6.97
CA ARG A 208 -26.79 -0.22 -6.92
C ARG A 208 -27.43 -0.44 -8.30
N SER A 209 -26.91 0.15 -9.37
CA SER A 209 -27.39 -0.07 -10.74
C SER A 209 -26.83 -1.35 -11.41
N LYS A 210 -26.06 -2.17 -10.68
CA LYS A 210 -25.45 -3.42 -11.15
C LYS A 210 -25.90 -4.65 -10.35
N LEU A 211 -26.89 -4.45 -9.48
CA LEU A 211 -27.48 -5.43 -8.56
C LEU A 211 -28.99 -5.50 -8.83
#